data_AF-A5CLP1-F1
#
_entry.id   AF-A5CLP1-F1
#
_cell.length_a   1.000
_cell.length_b   1.000
_cell.length_c   1.000
_cell.angle_alpha   90.00
_cell.angle_beta   90.00
_cell.angle_gamma   90.00
#
_symmetry.space_group_name_H-M   'P 1'
#
loop_
_entity.id
_entity.type
_entity.pdbx_description
1 polymer ?
#
loop_
_entity_poly.entity_id
_entity_poly.type
_entity_poly.pdbx_seq_one_letter_code
_entity_poly.pdbx_strand_id
1 'polypeptide(L)'
;MSETSARALHEALATELRAAQGASRLSVRTWAERSSITHDMLYRILNGKRPVTVVELVMLCRTVGDDPLDLVSRAARRAGITTGDDVHEVVRADRARLALEAAGLWTDPEAAYTKARAALASTGHILSLREWRAFVDGSGSHSLVDALSEFLEVPTDYLLGVSPDDDAKRMDSQLQLAASMRAIGVTKIAARSLDELEPEEMAAVDSAIRHLIAKEEPSDTD
;
A
#
# COMPACT_ATOMS: atom_id res chain seq x y z
N MET A 1 7.90 -31.53 1.21
CA MET A 1 8.88 -30.67 1.91
C MET A 1 9.85 -31.56 2.66
N SER A 2 11.16 -31.32 2.56
CA SER A 2 12.15 -32.04 3.38
C SER A 2 12.16 -31.47 4.81
N GLU A 3 12.64 -32.25 5.78
CA GLU A 3 12.82 -31.82 7.17
C GLU A 3 13.73 -30.58 7.27
N THR A 4 14.74 -30.51 6.39
CA THR A 4 15.62 -29.34 6.22
C THR A 4 14.86 -28.10 5.77
N SER A 5 13.95 -28.23 4.80
CA SER A 5 13.12 -27.10 4.33
C SER A 5 12.14 -26.62 5.41
N ALA A 6 11.57 -27.54 6.19
CA ALA A 6 10.66 -27.18 7.28
C ALA A 6 11.39 -26.39 8.40
N ARG A 7 12.61 -26.83 8.75
CA ARG A 7 13.45 -26.11 9.72
C ARG A 7 13.89 -24.74 9.20
N ALA A 8 14.31 -24.64 7.95
CA ALA A 8 14.68 -23.37 7.33
C ALA A 8 13.51 -22.37 7.32
N LEU A 9 12.29 -22.84 7.00
CA LEU A 9 11.09 -22.01 7.04
C LEU A 9 10.76 -21.54 8.47
N HIS A 10 10.91 -22.40 9.47
CA HIS A 10 10.69 -22.04 10.87
C HIS A 10 11.69 -20.96 11.34
N GLU A 11 12.98 -21.15 11.08
CA GLU A 11 14.01 -20.15 11.41
C GLU A 11 13.78 -18.82 10.67
N ALA A 12 13.32 -18.89 9.42
CA ALA A 12 12.95 -17.72 8.64
C ALA A 12 11.71 -16.99 9.20
N LEU A 13 10.65 -17.71 9.59
CA LEU A 13 9.45 -17.13 10.22
C LEU A 13 9.80 -16.37 11.51
N ALA A 14 10.66 -16.95 12.35
CA ALA A 14 11.13 -16.28 13.56
C ALA A 14 11.91 -14.99 13.23
N THR A 15 12.66 -14.97 12.13
CA THR A 15 13.38 -13.79 11.64
C THR A 15 12.42 -12.70 11.16
N GLU A 16 11.43 -13.07 10.35
CA GLU A 16 10.43 -12.13 9.84
C GLU A 16 9.54 -11.53 10.95
N LEU A 17 9.14 -12.33 11.94
CA LEU A 17 8.40 -11.83 13.11
C LEU A 17 9.20 -10.79 13.91
N ARG A 18 10.52 -10.97 14.05
CA ARG A 18 11.39 -9.95 14.69
C ARG A 18 11.45 -8.68 13.85
N ALA A 19 11.55 -8.79 12.53
CA ALA A 19 11.57 -7.64 11.63
C ALA A 19 10.25 -6.84 11.72
N ALA A 20 9.11 -7.53 11.71
CA ALA A 20 7.78 -6.93 11.88
C ALA A 20 7.62 -6.21 13.24
N GLN A 21 8.16 -6.81 14.31
CA GLN A 21 8.21 -6.18 15.63
C GLN A 21 9.06 -4.91 15.64
N GLY A 22 10.24 -4.95 15.01
CA GLY A 22 11.10 -3.77 14.88
C GLY A 22 10.42 -2.64 14.11
N ALA A 23 9.72 -2.95 13.02
CA ALA A 23 9.01 -1.97 12.21
C ALA A 23 7.81 -1.33 12.93
N SER A 24 7.09 -2.10 13.75
CA SER A 24 5.93 -1.62 14.53
C SER A 24 6.32 -0.88 15.81
N ARG A 25 7.61 -0.89 16.20
CA ARG A 25 8.14 -0.28 17.43
C ARG A 25 7.44 -0.75 18.73
N LEU A 26 6.74 -1.89 18.70
CA LEU A 26 6.10 -2.47 19.88
C LEU A 26 7.11 -3.25 20.72
N SER A 27 7.09 -3.10 22.04
CA SER A 27 7.88 -3.97 22.92
C SER A 27 7.35 -5.42 22.85
N VAL A 28 8.23 -6.41 23.03
CA VAL A 28 7.82 -7.83 23.04
C VAL A 28 6.76 -8.10 24.12
N ARG A 29 6.86 -7.41 25.26
CA ARG A 29 5.87 -7.47 26.34
C ARG A 29 4.50 -6.96 25.90
N THR A 30 4.45 -5.77 25.33
CA THR A 30 3.20 -5.18 24.82
C THR A 30 2.61 -6.02 23.69
N TRP A 31 3.46 -6.60 22.83
CA TRP A 31 3.01 -7.46 21.76
C TRP A 31 2.38 -8.76 22.28
N ALA A 32 3.01 -9.41 23.25
CA ALA A 32 2.47 -10.58 23.93
C ALA A 32 1.10 -10.29 24.57
N GLU A 33 1.01 -9.22 25.36
CA GLU A 33 -0.23 -8.78 26.02
C GLU A 33 -1.36 -8.56 25.01
N ARG A 34 -1.09 -7.82 23.91
CA ARG A 34 -2.10 -7.49 22.89
C ARG A 34 -2.48 -8.65 21.97
N SER A 35 -1.60 -9.63 21.79
CA SER A 35 -1.86 -10.83 20.98
C SER A 35 -2.43 -11.99 21.77
N SER A 36 -2.67 -11.82 23.08
CA SER A 36 -3.13 -12.89 23.99
C SER A 36 -2.20 -14.12 23.99
N ILE A 37 -0.90 -13.88 23.76
CA ILE A 37 0.18 -14.88 23.81
C ILE A 37 1.03 -14.58 25.04
N THR A 38 1.47 -15.62 25.75
CA THR A 38 2.34 -15.40 26.92
C THR A 38 3.71 -14.88 26.49
N HIS A 39 4.29 -14.02 27.32
CA HIS A 39 5.62 -13.44 27.06
C HIS A 39 6.69 -14.51 26.81
N ASP A 40 6.72 -15.58 27.62
CA ASP A 40 7.64 -16.71 27.44
C ASP A 40 7.43 -17.42 26.10
N MET A 41 6.18 -17.65 25.70
CA MET A 41 5.87 -18.31 24.44
C MET A 41 6.31 -17.46 23.25
N LEU A 42 6.03 -16.16 23.27
CA LEU A 42 6.48 -15.23 22.24
C LEU A 42 8.02 -15.20 22.16
N TYR A 43 8.72 -15.16 23.30
CA TYR A 43 10.19 -15.23 23.30
C TYR A 43 10.74 -16.53 22.70
N ARG A 44 10.10 -17.67 22.96
CA ARG A 44 10.52 -18.96 22.36
C ARG A 44 10.24 -19.01 20.86
N ILE A 45 9.13 -18.46 20.40
CA ILE A 45 8.82 -18.30 18.97
C ILE A 45 9.86 -17.41 18.30
N LEU A 46 10.05 -16.20 18.83
CA LEU A 46 10.98 -15.23 18.27
C LEU A 46 12.40 -15.79 18.24
N ASN A 47 12.83 -16.57 19.23
CA ASN A 47 14.16 -17.17 19.22
C ASN A 47 14.29 -18.45 18.38
N GLY A 48 13.25 -18.86 17.63
CA GLY A 48 13.26 -20.10 16.85
C GLY A 48 13.28 -21.38 17.69
N LYS A 49 13.10 -21.28 19.02
CA LYS A 49 13.09 -22.43 19.94
C LYS A 49 11.77 -23.20 19.92
N ARG A 50 10.72 -22.61 19.34
CA ARG A 50 9.39 -23.22 19.20
C ARG A 50 8.78 -22.79 17.87
N PRO A 51 8.14 -23.70 17.11
CA PRO A 51 7.37 -23.32 15.93
C PRO A 51 6.19 -22.43 16.29
N VAL A 52 5.84 -21.53 15.37
CA VAL A 52 4.62 -20.72 15.47
C VAL A 52 3.48 -21.47 14.79
N THR A 53 2.34 -21.58 15.45
CA THR A 53 1.13 -22.14 14.84
C THR A 53 0.45 -21.11 13.94
N VAL A 54 -0.41 -21.54 13.01
CA VAL A 54 -1.15 -20.62 12.14
C VAL A 54 -1.99 -19.62 12.94
N VAL A 55 -2.66 -20.08 14.01
CA VAL A 55 -3.48 -19.22 14.87
C VAL A 55 -2.62 -18.17 15.58
N GLU A 56 -1.46 -18.57 16.13
CA GLU A 56 -0.52 -17.63 16.76
C GLU A 56 0.03 -16.63 15.75
N LEU A 57 0.39 -17.09 14.55
CA LEU A 57 0.87 -16.21 13.49
C LEU A 57 -0.17 -15.14 13.14
N VAL A 58 -1.43 -15.54 12.94
CA VAL A 58 -2.53 -14.61 12.67
C VAL A 58 -2.72 -13.60 13.81
N MET A 59 -2.67 -14.05 15.07
CA MET A 59 -2.80 -13.16 16.23
C MET A 59 -1.64 -12.17 16.32
N LEU A 60 -0.41 -12.64 16.12
CA LEU A 60 0.80 -11.81 16.17
C LEU A 60 0.79 -10.75 15.06
N CYS A 61 0.54 -11.15 13.82
CA CYS A 61 0.46 -10.29 12.63
C CYS A 61 -0.61 -9.21 12.77
N ARG A 62 -1.82 -9.57 13.24
CA ARG A 62 -2.90 -8.60 13.48
C ARG A 62 -2.49 -7.49 14.44
N THR A 63 -1.76 -7.80 15.51
CA THR A 63 -1.31 -6.81 16.50
C THR A 63 -0.28 -5.83 15.94
N VAL A 64 0.62 -6.28 15.07
CA VAL A 64 1.65 -5.43 14.45
C VAL A 64 1.19 -4.78 13.13
N GLY A 65 0.00 -5.13 12.65
CA GLY A 65 -0.52 -4.64 11.37
C GLY A 65 0.16 -5.24 10.15
N ASP A 66 0.64 -6.47 10.24
CA ASP A 66 1.29 -7.22 9.18
C ASP A 66 0.35 -8.31 8.64
N ASP A 67 0.55 -8.78 7.42
CA ASP A 67 -0.25 -9.85 6.83
C ASP A 67 0.41 -11.23 7.05
N PRO A 68 -0.32 -12.24 7.57
CA PRO A 68 0.22 -13.58 7.78
C PRO A 68 0.72 -14.27 6.51
N LEU A 69 0.03 -14.14 5.37
CA LEU A 69 0.44 -14.80 4.14
C LEU A 69 1.71 -14.15 3.59
N ASP A 70 1.75 -12.83 3.62
CA ASP A 70 2.85 -12.02 3.16
C ASP A 70 4.11 -12.25 4.02
N LEU A 71 3.94 -12.41 5.34
CA LEU A 71 5.01 -12.82 6.25
C LEU A 71 5.52 -14.24 5.95
N VAL A 72 4.61 -15.18 5.66
CA VAL A 72 4.99 -16.55 5.25
C VAL A 72 5.73 -16.52 3.92
N SER A 73 5.29 -15.72 2.95
CA SER A 73 5.95 -15.55 1.65
C SER A 73 7.37 -15.00 1.82
N ARG A 74 7.56 -13.98 2.67
CA ARG A 74 8.91 -13.49 3.03
C ARG A 74 9.77 -14.58 3.66
N ALA A 75 9.20 -15.33 4.61
CA ALA A 75 9.93 -16.40 5.29
C ALA A 75 10.29 -17.54 4.32
N ALA A 76 9.39 -17.90 3.41
CA ALA A 76 9.61 -18.87 2.35
C ALA A 76 10.76 -18.40 1.44
N ARG A 77 10.72 -17.16 0.96
CA ARG A 77 11.80 -16.56 0.15
C ARG A 77 13.14 -16.58 0.88
N ARG A 78 13.17 -16.22 2.16
CA ARG A 78 14.37 -16.27 3.02
C ARG A 78 14.88 -17.70 3.21
N ALA A 79 13.97 -18.68 3.27
CA ALA A 79 14.31 -20.10 3.34
C ALA A 79 14.71 -20.71 1.98
N GLY A 80 14.77 -19.91 0.90
CA GLY A 80 15.03 -20.39 -0.45
C GLY A 80 13.89 -21.22 -1.05
N ILE A 81 12.68 -21.06 -0.50
CA ILE A 81 11.45 -21.69 -0.99
C ILE A 81 10.79 -20.71 -1.95
N THR A 82 10.90 -21.00 -3.25
CA THR A 82 10.22 -20.22 -4.30
C THR A 82 8.75 -20.63 -4.36
N THR A 83 7.87 -19.81 -3.80
CA THR A 83 6.45 -19.75 -4.22
C THR A 83 6.41 -18.98 -5.54
N GLY A 84 5.79 -19.52 -6.58
CA GLY A 84 5.91 -19.03 -7.97
C GLY A 84 5.29 -17.67 -8.29
N ASP A 85 5.14 -16.77 -7.31
CA ASP A 85 4.41 -15.50 -7.42
C ASP A 85 5.33 -14.25 -7.30
N ASP A 86 6.66 -14.45 -7.22
CA ASP A 86 7.65 -13.39 -7.00
C ASP A 86 8.04 -12.66 -8.29
N VAL A 87 7.08 -12.29 -9.14
CA VAL A 87 7.32 -11.22 -10.11
C VAL A 87 6.95 -9.91 -9.41
N HIS A 88 7.94 -9.29 -8.78
CA HIS A 88 7.82 -7.89 -8.40
C HIS A 88 7.74 -7.07 -9.69
N GLU A 89 6.58 -6.48 -9.94
CA GLU A 89 6.41 -5.56 -11.04
C GLU A 89 6.92 -4.18 -10.64
N VAL A 90 7.47 -3.46 -11.61
CA VAL A 90 7.89 -2.08 -11.44
C VAL A 90 6.64 -1.21 -11.51
N VAL A 91 6.21 -0.67 -10.38
CA VAL A 91 5.12 0.31 -10.34
C VAL A 91 5.71 1.67 -10.70
N ARG A 92 5.02 2.45 -11.52
CA ARG A 92 5.39 3.83 -11.81
C ARG A 92 5.10 4.69 -10.58
N ALA A 93 6.13 4.97 -9.77
CA ALA A 93 6.01 5.76 -8.53
C ALA A 93 5.33 7.12 -8.75
N ASP A 94 5.61 7.75 -9.90
CA ASP A 94 4.97 8.99 -10.34
C ASP A 94 3.45 8.85 -10.50
N ARG A 95 2.98 7.75 -11.11
CA ARG A 95 1.56 7.46 -11.32
C ARG A 95 0.84 7.00 -10.06
N ALA A 96 1.49 6.18 -9.24
CA ALA A 96 0.98 5.79 -7.93
C ALA A 96 0.74 7.02 -7.04
N ARG A 97 1.70 7.94 -7.02
CA ARG A 97 1.57 9.23 -6.34
C ARG A 97 0.41 10.06 -6.89
N LEU A 98 0.32 10.23 -8.21
CA LEU A 98 -0.73 11.03 -8.83
C LEU A 98 -2.14 10.48 -8.51
N ALA A 99 -2.31 9.15 -8.55
CA ALA A 99 -3.56 8.50 -8.15
C ALA A 99 -3.90 8.75 -6.67
N LEU A 100 -2.91 8.67 -5.77
CA LEU A 100 -3.08 8.98 -4.35
C LEU A 100 -3.42 10.47 -4.11
N GLU A 101 -2.83 11.38 -4.86
CA GLU A 101 -3.14 12.82 -4.80
C GLU A 101 -4.59 13.08 -5.26
N ALA A 102 -5.01 12.50 -6.39
CA ALA A 102 -6.37 12.60 -6.91
C ALA A 102 -7.42 12.05 -5.92
N ALA A 103 -7.12 10.92 -5.26
CA ALA A 103 -7.95 10.33 -4.22
C ALA A 103 -7.98 11.15 -2.91
N GLY A 104 -7.08 12.14 -2.75
CA GLY A 104 -6.91 12.90 -1.51
C GLY A 104 -6.31 12.06 -0.38
N LEU A 105 -5.47 11.08 -0.74
CA LEU A 105 -4.80 10.15 0.16
C LEU A 105 -3.29 10.46 0.30
N TRP A 106 -2.77 11.44 -0.44
CA TRP A 106 -1.34 11.77 -0.40
C TRP A 106 -0.92 12.62 0.82
N THR A 107 -1.83 13.44 1.36
CA THR A 107 -1.51 14.44 2.40
C THR A 107 -1.29 13.84 3.79
N ASP A 108 -1.95 12.72 4.10
CA ASP A 108 -1.79 11.98 5.36
C ASP A 108 -1.55 10.50 5.05
N PRO A 109 -0.27 10.08 4.97
CA PRO A 109 0.11 8.71 4.64
C PRO A 109 -0.41 7.66 5.64
N GLU A 110 -0.59 8.03 6.91
CA GLU A 110 -1.06 7.10 7.95
C GLU A 110 -2.57 6.88 7.84
N ALA A 111 -3.34 7.96 7.63
CA ALA A 111 -4.76 7.86 7.35
C ALA A 111 -5.04 7.15 6.02
N ALA A 112 -4.22 7.38 4.99
CA ALA A 112 -4.32 6.73 3.70
C ALA A 112 -4.07 5.23 3.79
N TYR A 113 -3.00 4.81 4.47
CA TYR A 113 -2.74 3.40 4.75
C TYR A 113 -3.93 2.75 5.48
N THR A 114 -4.47 3.43 6.50
CA THR A 114 -5.60 2.90 7.29
C THR A 114 -6.85 2.71 6.42
N LYS A 115 -7.15 3.67 5.53
CA LYS A 115 -8.28 3.58 4.58
C LYS A 115 -8.07 2.46 3.55
N ALA A 116 -6.90 2.42 2.92
CA ALA A 116 -6.56 1.40 1.93
C ALA A 116 -6.63 0.00 2.56
N ARG A 117 -6.05 -0.17 3.75
CA ARG A 117 -6.10 -1.44 4.48
C ARG A 117 -7.52 -1.87 4.82
N ALA A 118 -8.37 -0.94 5.26
CA ALA A 118 -9.78 -1.25 5.55
C ALA A 118 -10.56 -1.66 4.30
N ALA A 119 -10.32 -0.98 3.17
CA ALA A 119 -10.95 -1.29 1.89
C ALA A 119 -10.52 -2.67 1.36
N LEU A 120 -9.21 -2.92 1.29
CA LEU A 120 -8.67 -4.19 0.79
C LEU A 120 -9.03 -5.37 1.71
N ALA A 121 -9.12 -5.14 3.03
CA ALA A 121 -9.56 -6.20 3.95
C ALA A 121 -10.99 -6.68 3.67
N SER A 122 -11.86 -5.83 3.12
CA SER A 122 -13.22 -6.20 2.73
C SER A 122 -13.28 -7.11 1.50
N THR A 123 -12.26 -7.05 0.63
CA THR A 123 -12.08 -7.91 -0.54
C THR A 123 -11.20 -9.13 -0.27
N GLY A 124 -10.77 -9.31 0.98
CA GLY A 124 -9.97 -10.45 1.44
C GLY A 124 -8.45 -10.26 1.30
N HIS A 125 -8.00 -9.09 0.85
CA HIS A 125 -6.58 -8.76 0.79
C HIS A 125 -6.15 -8.00 2.06
N ILE A 126 -5.18 -8.52 2.80
CA ILE A 126 -4.68 -7.82 4.00
C ILE A 126 -3.47 -7.01 3.57
N LEU A 127 -3.66 -5.70 3.43
CA LEU A 127 -2.57 -4.78 3.11
C LEU A 127 -1.64 -4.58 4.31
N SER A 128 -0.37 -4.98 4.19
CA SER A 128 0.67 -4.66 5.16
C SER A 128 1.26 -3.26 4.95
N LEU A 129 1.82 -2.66 6.01
CA LEU A 129 2.49 -1.36 5.91
C LEU A 129 3.70 -1.38 4.96
N ARG A 130 4.32 -2.55 4.80
CA ARG A 130 5.46 -2.74 3.91
C ARG A 130 5.02 -2.74 2.45
N GLU A 131 3.96 -3.47 2.10
CA GLU A 131 3.38 -3.46 0.75
C GLU A 131 2.90 -2.06 0.39
N TRP A 132 2.24 -1.37 1.32
CA TRP A 132 1.85 0.02 1.12
C TRP A 132 3.04 0.92 0.79
N ARG A 133 4.13 0.83 1.57
CA ARG A 133 5.36 1.60 1.30
C ARG A 133 5.98 1.20 -0.04
N ALA A 134 6.06 -0.10 -0.33
CA ALA A 134 6.59 -0.59 -1.58
C ALA A 134 5.83 0.04 -2.76
N PHE A 135 4.49 0.04 -2.70
CA PHE A 135 3.64 0.63 -3.74
C PHE A 135 3.90 2.13 -3.92
N VAL A 136 3.92 2.87 -2.80
CA VAL A 136 4.23 4.32 -2.79
C VAL A 136 5.63 4.59 -3.38
N ASP A 137 6.59 3.71 -3.11
CA ASP A 137 7.97 3.81 -3.60
C ASP A 137 8.15 3.27 -5.04
N GLY A 138 7.08 2.82 -5.71
CA GLY A 138 7.13 2.33 -7.10
C GLY A 138 7.47 0.84 -7.25
N SER A 139 7.09 0.01 -6.29
CA SER A 139 7.31 -1.43 -6.35
C SER A 139 6.11 -2.20 -5.79
N GLY A 140 5.83 -3.39 -6.32
CA GLY A 140 4.73 -4.19 -5.81
C GLY A 140 4.68 -5.56 -6.46
N SER A 141 3.99 -6.50 -5.84
CA SER A 141 3.52 -7.68 -6.58
C SER A 141 2.39 -7.26 -7.50
N HIS A 142 2.19 -7.97 -8.62
CA HIS A 142 1.04 -7.75 -9.50
C HIS A 142 -0.29 -7.78 -8.72
N SER A 143 -0.44 -8.74 -7.80
CA SER A 143 -1.63 -8.87 -6.94
C SER A 143 -1.89 -7.67 -6.03
N LEU A 144 -0.83 -7.02 -5.54
CA LEU A 144 -0.94 -5.79 -4.76
C LEU A 144 -1.39 -4.63 -5.64
N VAL A 145 -0.78 -4.49 -6.81
CA VAL A 145 -1.10 -3.40 -7.74
C VAL A 145 -2.54 -3.53 -8.22
N ASP A 146 -2.98 -4.74 -8.55
CA ASP A 146 -4.36 -5.02 -8.96
C ASP A 146 -5.36 -4.65 -7.85
N ALA A 147 -5.12 -5.08 -6.61
CA ALA A 147 -5.97 -4.73 -5.47
C ALA A 147 -6.02 -3.22 -5.18
N LEU A 148 -4.89 -2.51 -5.34
CA LEU A 148 -4.83 -1.06 -5.17
C LEU A 148 -5.42 -0.30 -6.36
N SER A 149 -5.39 -0.88 -7.57
CA SER A 149 -5.98 -0.30 -8.78
C SER A 149 -7.50 -0.14 -8.60
N GLU A 150 -8.17 -1.17 -8.07
CA GLU A 150 -9.60 -1.16 -7.77
C GLU A 150 -9.92 -0.12 -6.69
N PHE A 151 -9.12 -0.09 -5.62
CA PHE A 151 -9.31 0.88 -4.53
C PHE A 151 -9.11 2.35 -4.98
N LEU A 152 -8.18 2.60 -5.90
CA LEU A 152 -7.90 3.92 -6.43
C LEU A 152 -8.80 4.30 -7.62
N GLU A 153 -9.58 3.35 -8.12
CA GLU A 153 -10.39 3.49 -9.34
C GLU A 153 -9.55 3.87 -10.57
N VAL A 154 -8.35 3.27 -10.70
CA VAL A 154 -7.41 3.50 -11.81
C VAL A 154 -7.02 2.17 -12.44
N PRO A 155 -6.84 2.06 -13.78
CA PRO A 155 -6.43 0.80 -14.40
C PRO A 155 -5.08 0.27 -13.91
N THR A 156 -4.98 -1.05 -13.67
CA THR A 156 -3.73 -1.74 -13.31
C THR A 156 -2.60 -1.43 -14.31
N ASP A 157 -2.89 -1.52 -15.61
CA ASP A 157 -1.92 -1.24 -16.68
C ASP A 157 -1.33 0.17 -16.61
N TYR A 158 -2.11 1.13 -16.13
CA TYR A 158 -1.66 2.50 -15.98
C TYR A 158 -0.64 2.61 -14.86
N LEU A 159 -0.92 2.01 -13.69
CA LEU A 159 -0.01 1.97 -12.54
C LEU A 159 1.30 1.24 -12.86
N LEU A 160 1.24 0.20 -13.70
CA LEU A 160 2.39 -0.58 -14.14
C LEU A 160 3.20 0.07 -15.27
N GLY A 161 2.70 1.15 -15.87
CA GLY A 161 3.39 1.80 -16.98
C GLY A 161 3.28 1.06 -18.31
N VAL A 162 2.32 0.14 -18.46
CA VAL A 162 2.14 -0.68 -19.67
C VAL A 162 0.96 -0.24 -20.54
N SER A 163 0.14 0.71 -20.07
CA SER A 163 -0.91 1.33 -20.90
C SER A 163 -0.35 2.01 -22.16
N PRO A 164 -1.10 2.03 -23.28
CA PRO A 164 -0.79 2.84 -24.44
C PRO A 164 -0.60 4.33 -24.08
N ASP A 165 0.30 5.02 -24.77
CA ASP A 165 0.67 6.42 -24.47
C ASP A 165 -0.54 7.37 -24.44
N ASP A 166 -1.50 7.20 -25.36
CA ASP A 166 -2.66 8.08 -25.45
C ASP A 166 -3.64 7.87 -24.28
N ASP A 167 -3.84 6.62 -23.86
CA ASP A 167 -4.66 6.27 -22.70
C ASP A 167 -4.00 6.74 -21.40
N ALA A 168 -2.68 6.59 -21.30
CA ALA A 168 -1.91 7.09 -20.18
C ALA A 168 -1.99 8.61 -20.04
N LYS A 169 -1.83 9.36 -21.14
CA LYS A 169 -1.94 10.83 -21.13
C LYS A 169 -3.33 11.31 -20.75
N ARG A 170 -4.37 10.61 -21.21
CA ARG A 170 -5.76 10.90 -20.82
C ARG A 170 -5.94 10.70 -19.32
N MET A 171 -5.49 9.57 -18.79
CA MET A 171 -5.56 9.26 -17.35
C MET A 171 -4.76 10.25 -16.50
N ASP A 172 -3.52 10.59 -16.91
CA ASP A 172 -2.70 11.60 -16.24
C ASP A 172 -3.46 12.93 -16.13
N SER A 173 -4.10 13.36 -17.22
CA SER A 173 -4.86 14.62 -17.29
C SER A 173 -6.10 14.59 -16.40
N GLN A 174 -6.84 13.47 -16.39
CA GLN A 174 -8.01 13.26 -15.53
C GLN A 174 -7.63 13.30 -14.04
N LEU A 175 -6.59 12.56 -13.65
CA LEU A 175 -6.12 12.50 -12.27
C LEU A 175 -5.56 13.84 -11.80
N GLN A 176 -4.82 14.54 -12.66
CA GLN A 176 -4.27 15.85 -12.34
C GLN A 176 -5.36 16.90 -12.11
N LEU A 177 -6.39 16.91 -12.95
CA LEU A 177 -7.55 17.78 -12.77
C LEU A 177 -8.33 17.43 -11.49
N ALA A 178 -8.54 16.13 -11.21
CA ALA A 178 -9.19 15.67 -9.98
C ALA A 178 -8.41 16.11 -8.73
N ALA A 179 -7.08 16.01 -8.75
CA ALA A 179 -6.20 16.46 -7.67
C ALA A 179 -6.33 17.98 -7.44
N SER A 180 -6.29 18.79 -8.50
CA SER A 180 -6.44 20.25 -8.41
C SER A 180 -7.82 20.68 -7.92
N MET A 181 -8.90 20.05 -8.41
CA MET A 181 -10.26 20.32 -7.94
C MET A 181 -10.44 20.02 -6.45
N ARG A 182 -9.80 18.93 -5.98
CA ARG A 182 -9.84 18.52 -4.59
C ARG A 182 -9.08 19.49 -3.69
N ALA A 183 -7.95 20.03 -4.15
CA ALA A 183 -7.19 21.04 -3.42
C ALA A 183 -8.03 22.30 -3.09
N ILE A 184 -9.03 22.62 -3.91
CA ILE A 184 -9.94 23.76 -3.72
C ILE A 184 -11.23 23.37 -2.94
N GLY A 185 -11.43 22.08 -2.64
CA GLY A 185 -12.61 21.59 -1.93
C GLY A 185 -13.88 21.49 -2.80
N VAL A 186 -13.77 21.59 -4.12
CA VAL A 186 -14.93 21.48 -5.05
C VAL A 186 -15.22 20.01 -5.32
N THR A 187 -15.97 19.35 -4.41
CA THR A 187 -16.30 17.92 -4.53
C THR A 187 -17.62 17.64 -5.27
N LYS A 188 -18.46 18.65 -5.54
CA LYS A 188 -19.87 18.43 -5.96
C LYS A 188 -20.20 18.63 -7.43
N ILE A 189 -19.29 19.11 -8.28
CA ILE A 189 -19.68 19.57 -9.64
C ILE A 189 -19.15 18.72 -10.81
N ALA A 190 -18.07 17.94 -10.69
CA ALA A 190 -17.36 17.52 -11.91
C ALA A 190 -17.40 16.04 -12.33
N ALA A 191 -17.81 15.08 -11.49
CA ALA A 191 -17.63 13.66 -11.82
C ALA A 191 -18.36 13.19 -13.11
N ARG A 192 -19.38 13.92 -13.57
CA ARG A 192 -20.17 13.55 -14.77
C ARG A 192 -19.80 14.29 -16.05
N SER A 193 -19.02 15.38 -15.96
CA SER A 193 -18.65 16.21 -17.13
C SER A 193 -17.20 16.01 -17.56
N LEU A 194 -16.39 15.27 -16.79
CA LEU A 194 -14.98 15.02 -17.10
C LEU A 194 -14.77 13.88 -18.10
N ASP A 195 -15.71 12.94 -18.20
CA ASP A 195 -15.62 11.79 -19.11
C ASP A 195 -15.83 12.19 -20.59
N GLU A 196 -16.36 13.40 -20.83
CA GLU A 196 -16.66 13.96 -22.15
C GLU A 196 -15.59 14.94 -22.67
N LEU A 197 -14.55 15.24 -21.88
CA LEU A 197 -13.53 16.25 -22.21
C LEU A 197 -12.25 15.63 -22.74
N GLU A 198 -11.68 16.24 -23.77
CA GLU A 198 -10.38 15.83 -24.32
C GLU A 198 -9.22 16.27 -23.41
N PRO A 199 -8.04 15.61 -23.47
CA PRO A 199 -6.90 15.92 -22.58
C PRO A 199 -6.47 17.39 -22.60
N GLU A 200 -6.52 18.04 -23.76
CA GLU A 200 -6.17 19.46 -23.91
C GLU A 200 -7.16 20.37 -23.16
N GLU A 201 -8.45 20.01 -23.16
CA GLU A 201 -9.50 20.76 -22.47
C GLU A 201 -9.37 20.59 -20.95
N MET A 202 -9.06 19.37 -20.49
CA MET A 202 -8.77 19.09 -19.09
C MET A 202 -7.54 19.89 -18.60
N ALA A 203 -6.48 19.98 -19.40
CA ALA A 203 -5.29 20.77 -19.09
C ALA A 203 -5.60 22.28 -19.02
N ALA A 204 -6.46 22.79 -19.90
CA ALA A 204 -6.89 24.18 -19.86
C ALA A 204 -7.70 24.50 -18.59
N VAL A 205 -8.60 23.59 -18.19
CA VAL A 205 -9.38 23.72 -16.94
C VAL A 205 -8.45 23.63 -15.72
N ASP A 206 -7.52 22.66 -15.66
CA ASP A 206 -6.52 22.53 -14.60
C ASP A 206 -5.68 23.82 -14.47
N SER A 207 -5.19 24.35 -15.59
CA SER A 207 -4.42 25.60 -15.61
C SER A 207 -5.22 26.79 -15.09
N ALA A 208 -6.50 26.91 -15.47
CA ALA A 208 -7.37 27.99 -15.00
C ALA A 208 -7.62 27.88 -13.48
N ILE A 209 -7.84 26.66 -12.99
CA ILE A 209 -8.01 26.32 -11.58
C ILE A 209 -6.74 26.68 -10.80
N ARG A 210 -5.56 26.26 -11.25
CA ARG A 210 -4.26 26.60 -10.62
C ARG A 210 -3.99 28.11 -10.61
N HIS A 211 -4.36 28.81 -11.68
CA HIS A 211 -4.21 30.27 -11.74
C HIS A 211 -5.12 30.99 -10.73
N LEU A 212 -6.32 30.46 -10.47
CA LEU A 212 -7.19 30.96 -9.40
C LEU A 212 -6.56 30.71 -8.02
N ILE A 213 -6.00 29.52 -7.78
CA ILE A 213 -5.27 29.20 -6.53
C ILE A 213 -4.13 30.21 -6.29
N ALA A 214 -3.29 30.45 -7.30
CA ALA A 214 -2.14 31.36 -7.19
C ALA A 214 -2.54 32.82 -6.95
N LYS A 215 -3.79 33.21 -7.24
CA LYS A 215 -4.31 34.56 -7.04
C LYS A 215 -4.95 34.75 -5.66
N GLU A 216 -5.28 33.67 -4.95
CA GLU A 216 -5.88 33.70 -3.61
C GLU A 216 -4.87 33.60 -2.46
N GLU A 217 -3.57 33.37 -2.72
CA GLU A 217 -2.53 33.57 -1.69
C GLU A 217 -2.35 35.08 -1.43
N PRO A 218 -2.76 35.61 -0.25
CA PRO A 218 -2.46 36.99 0.08
C PRO A 218 -0.96 37.08 0.34
N SER A 219 -0.34 38.10 -0.25
CA SER A 219 0.94 38.62 0.20
C SER A 219 0.79 39.06 1.66
N ASP A 220 1.04 38.17 2.61
CA ASP A 220 1.35 38.57 3.98
C ASP A 220 2.72 39.24 3.94
N THR A 221 2.67 40.55 3.73
CA THR A 221 3.73 41.50 4.01
C THR A 221 3.11 42.64 4.78
N ASP A 222 3.08 42.50 6.11
CA ASP A 222 3.50 43.54 7.05
C ASP A 222 3.74 42.95 8.45
#